data_AF-A0A364N4G6-F1
#
_entry.id   AF-A0A364N4G6-F1
#
_cell.length_a   1.000
_cell.length_b   1.000
_cell.length_c   1.000
_cell.angle_alpha   90.00
_cell.angle_beta   90.00
_cell.angle_gamma   90.00
#
_symmetry.space_group_name_H-M   'P 1'
#
loop_
_entity.id
_entity.type
_entity.pdbx_description
1 polymer ?
#
loop_
_entity_poly.entity_id
_entity_poly.type
_entity_poly.pdbx_seq_one_letter_code
_entity_poly.pdbx_strand_id
1 'polypeptide(L)'
;MAEPSPSPKLYIAAPDAETFVYEVLVANNVTAENARTVARCLIAADLRGVDTHGMNRIPSYLERLRQGVLDGSATPEIKQITPVVTQVDARNGWGFVAADVGMAAAVEAAKIYGIGLTSIKHSNHFGMSAWIVQKALDANMMSLVFTNSSPALPAWGSKEKLLGVSPIACGAPGAEGDLQGEKTR
;
A
#
# COMPACT_ATOMS: atom_id res chain seq x y z
N MET A 1 -38.88 -3.16 9.17
CA MET A 1 -38.56 -2.55 7.87
C MET A 1 -37.83 -3.61 7.07
N ALA A 2 -38.27 -3.93 5.85
CA ALA A 2 -37.58 -4.91 5.02
C ALA A 2 -36.20 -4.37 4.64
N GLU A 3 -35.15 -5.20 4.75
CA GLU A 3 -33.83 -4.83 4.25
C GLU A 3 -33.91 -4.55 2.74
N PRO A 4 -33.27 -3.48 2.24
CA PRO A 4 -33.25 -3.20 0.81
C PRO A 4 -32.60 -4.39 0.09
N SER A 5 -33.27 -4.86 -0.97
CA SER A 5 -32.72 -5.91 -1.85
C SER A 5 -31.33 -5.48 -2.34
N PRO A 6 -30.32 -6.35 -2.27
CA PRO A 6 -28.97 -5.99 -2.68
C PRO A 6 -28.98 -5.52 -4.14
N SER A 7 -28.39 -4.36 -4.39
CA SER A 7 -28.22 -3.86 -5.75
C SER A 7 -27.45 -4.89 -6.60
N PRO A 8 -27.78 -5.04 -7.89
CA PRO A 8 -27.11 -6.00 -8.75
C PRO A 8 -25.59 -5.71 -8.78
N LYS A 9 -24.78 -6.76 -8.63
CA LYS A 9 -23.32 -6.65 -8.73
C LYS A 9 -22.93 -6.41 -10.18
N LEU A 10 -22.09 -5.41 -10.41
CA LEU A 10 -21.49 -5.12 -11.71
C LEU A 10 -20.06 -5.69 -11.73
N TYR A 11 -19.75 -6.50 -12.74
CA TYR A 11 -18.41 -7.03 -12.95
C TYR A 11 -17.68 -6.15 -13.96
N ILE A 12 -16.50 -5.67 -13.57
CA ILE A 12 -15.65 -4.79 -14.38
C ILE A 12 -14.31 -5.49 -14.60
N ALA A 13 -13.76 -5.43 -15.81
CA ALA A 13 -12.44 -5.96 -16.07
C ALA A 13 -11.38 -5.10 -15.36
N ALA A 14 -10.36 -5.75 -14.78
CA ALA A 14 -9.32 -5.04 -14.04
C ALA A 14 -8.63 -3.91 -14.84
N PRO A 15 -8.30 -4.09 -16.14
CA PRO A 15 -7.71 -3.01 -16.94
C PRO A 15 -8.62 -1.78 -17.10
N ASP A 16 -9.93 -2.00 -17.22
CA ASP A 16 -10.92 -0.92 -17.34
C ASP A 16 -11.05 -0.16 -16.02
N ALA A 17 -11.07 -0.89 -14.90
CA ALA A 17 -11.08 -0.29 -13.57
C ALA A 17 -9.79 0.51 -13.32
N GLU A 18 -8.62 -0.03 -13.66
CA GLU A 18 -7.34 0.66 -13.50
C GLU A 18 -7.29 1.96 -14.33
N THR A 19 -7.75 1.90 -15.58
CA THR A 19 -7.85 3.07 -16.47
C THR A 19 -8.77 4.13 -15.87
N PHE A 20 -9.95 3.73 -15.38
CA PHE A 20 -10.88 4.65 -14.73
C PHE A 20 -10.25 5.33 -13.50
N VAL A 21 -9.60 4.57 -12.61
CA VAL A 21 -8.93 5.14 -11.44
C VAL A 21 -7.83 6.12 -11.85
N TYR A 22 -7.00 5.73 -12.82
CA TYR A 22 -5.93 6.56 -13.35
C TYR A 22 -6.47 7.91 -13.88
N GLU A 23 -7.49 7.87 -14.74
CA GLU A 23 -8.08 9.07 -15.34
C GLU A 23 -8.68 10.01 -14.28
N VAL A 24 -9.40 9.44 -13.30
CA VAL A 24 -9.96 10.21 -12.19
C VAL A 24 -8.85 10.90 -11.39
N LEU A 25 -7.75 10.23 -11.08
CA LEU A 25 -6.64 10.82 -10.33
C LEU A 25 -5.94 11.92 -11.13
N VAL A 26 -5.66 11.69 -12.41
CA VAL A 26 -5.05 12.71 -13.30
C VAL A 26 -5.94 13.94 -13.41
N ALA A 27 -7.25 13.76 -13.56
CA ALA A 27 -8.23 14.85 -13.59
C ALA A 27 -8.28 15.65 -12.27
N ASN A 28 -7.74 15.12 -11.17
CA ASN A 28 -7.64 15.77 -9.87
C ASN A 28 -6.19 16.16 -9.50
N ASN A 29 -5.38 16.52 -10.50
CA ASN A 29 -4.02 17.06 -10.36
C ASN A 29 -2.99 16.09 -9.73
N VAL A 30 -3.23 14.79 -9.81
CA VAL A 30 -2.20 13.79 -9.51
C VAL A 30 -1.31 13.62 -10.73
N THR A 31 0.01 13.54 -10.56
CA THR A 31 0.92 13.30 -11.69
C THR A 31 0.62 11.95 -12.34
N ALA A 32 0.82 11.84 -13.65
CA ALA A 32 0.52 10.60 -14.39
C ALA A 32 1.29 9.38 -13.82
N GLU A 33 2.51 9.59 -13.33
CA GLU A 33 3.30 8.54 -12.68
C GLU A 33 2.66 8.09 -11.36
N ASN A 34 2.35 9.02 -10.46
CA ASN A 34 1.71 8.72 -9.19
C ASN A 34 0.34 8.05 -9.40
N ALA A 35 -0.45 8.55 -10.36
CA ALA A 35 -1.76 8.02 -10.70
C ALA A 35 -1.68 6.56 -11.17
N ARG A 36 -0.69 6.21 -12.01
CA ARG A 36 -0.46 4.82 -12.44
C ARG A 36 -0.16 3.90 -11.27
N THR A 37 0.76 4.31 -10.39
CA THR A 37 1.12 3.52 -9.21
C THR A 37 -0.08 3.32 -8.29
N VAL A 38 -0.82 4.39 -7.98
CA VAL A 38 -2.00 4.31 -7.11
C VAL A 38 -3.09 3.42 -7.74
N ALA A 39 -3.42 3.62 -9.02
CA ALA A 39 -4.44 2.83 -9.70
C ALA A 39 -4.13 1.34 -9.66
N ARG A 40 -2.92 0.95 -10.06
CA ARG A 40 -2.47 -0.45 -10.02
C ARG A 40 -2.56 -1.04 -8.61
N CYS A 41 -2.20 -0.29 -7.57
CA CYS A 41 -2.24 -0.77 -6.19
C CYS A 41 -3.67 -0.96 -5.66
N LEU A 42 -4.59 -0.04 -6.01
CA LEU A 42 -6.00 -0.17 -5.62
C LEU A 42 -6.65 -1.37 -6.30
N ILE A 43 -6.44 -1.54 -7.60
CA ILE A 43 -7.00 -2.68 -8.33
C ILE A 43 -6.36 -4.00 -7.88
N ALA A 44 -5.07 -4.00 -7.51
CA ALA A 44 -4.42 -5.17 -6.93
C ALA A 44 -5.03 -5.60 -5.57
N ALA A 45 -5.59 -4.65 -4.81
CA ALA A 45 -6.32 -4.93 -3.57
C ALA A 45 -7.72 -5.50 -3.87
N ASP A 46 -8.45 -4.90 -4.82
CA ASP A 46 -9.77 -5.40 -5.26
C ASP A 46 -9.65 -6.84 -5.80
N LEU A 47 -8.64 -7.13 -6.62
CA LEU A 47 -8.37 -8.47 -7.15
C LEU A 47 -8.04 -9.52 -6.08
N ARG A 48 -7.63 -9.09 -4.89
CA ARG A 48 -7.36 -9.95 -3.73
C ARG A 48 -8.53 -10.00 -2.74
N GLY A 49 -9.66 -9.40 -3.07
CA GLY A 49 -10.83 -9.32 -2.19
C GLY A 49 -10.61 -8.44 -0.95
N VAL A 50 -9.63 -7.53 -1.00
CA VAL A 50 -9.35 -6.57 0.07
C VAL A 50 -10.04 -5.24 -0.27
N ASP A 51 -11.35 -5.31 -0.48
CA ASP A 51 -12.17 -4.21 -1.01
C ASP A 51 -12.02 -2.94 -0.17
N THR A 52 -11.79 -3.06 1.15
CA THR A 52 -11.56 -1.91 2.06
C THR A 52 -10.33 -1.07 1.73
N HIS A 53 -9.44 -1.55 0.86
CA HIS A 53 -8.20 -0.88 0.43
C HIS A 53 -8.10 -0.73 -1.09
N GLY A 54 -9.19 -1.01 -1.82
CA GLY A 54 -9.25 -0.91 -3.28
C GLY A 54 -9.86 0.39 -3.78
N MET A 55 -10.49 0.36 -4.96
CA MET A 55 -10.97 1.57 -5.64
C MET A 55 -12.05 2.33 -4.86
N ASN A 56 -12.73 1.69 -3.89
CA ASN A 56 -13.68 2.36 -2.98
C ASN A 56 -13.05 3.49 -2.16
N ARG A 57 -11.71 3.57 -2.08
CA ARG A 57 -10.98 4.63 -1.37
C ARG A 57 -10.91 5.94 -2.14
N ILE A 58 -11.16 5.93 -3.46
CA ILE A 58 -11.01 7.10 -4.33
C ILE A 58 -11.76 8.33 -3.79
N PRO A 59 -13.05 8.28 -3.41
CA PRO A 59 -13.74 9.45 -2.89
C PRO A 59 -13.03 10.09 -1.69
N SER A 60 -12.54 9.26 -0.76
CA SER A 60 -11.79 9.75 0.41
C SER A 60 -10.45 10.36 0.06
N TYR A 61 -9.75 9.85 -0.97
CA TYR A 61 -8.50 10.42 -1.43
C TYR A 61 -8.70 11.74 -2.17
N LEU A 62 -9.73 11.84 -3.02
CA LEU A 62 -10.05 13.08 -3.70
C LEU A 62 -10.40 14.18 -2.70
N GLU A 63 -11.09 13.85 -1.62
CA GLU A 63 -11.36 14.82 -0.55
C GLU A 63 -10.06 15.30 0.12
N ARG A 64 -9.13 14.38 0.42
CA ARG A 64 -7.83 14.75 0.98
C ARG A 64 -6.99 15.63 0.06
N LEU A 65 -7.01 15.36 -1.25
CA LEU A 65 -6.36 16.20 -2.26
C LEU A 65 -6.95 17.62 -2.25
N ARG A 66 -8.29 17.75 -2.26
CA ARG A 66 -8.96 19.06 -2.22
C ARG A 66 -8.68 19.84 -0.94
N GLN A 67 -8.55 19.14 0.18
CA GLN A 67 -8.22 19.73 1.47
C GLN A 67 -6.72 20.06 1.63
N GLY A 68 -5.87 19.69 0.67
CA GLY A 68 -4.42 19.90 0.74
C GLY A 68 -3.70 19.04 1.79
N VAL A 69 -4.38 18.04 2.36
CA VAL A 69 -3.80 17.09 3.34
C VAL A 69 -3.19 15.85 2.67
N LEU A 70 -3.12 15.88 1.35
CA LEU A 70 -2.38 14.96 0.49
C LEU A 70 -1.92 15.77 -0.73
N ASP A 71 -0.62 15.76 -1.02
CA ASP A 71 -0.08 16.37 -2.24
C ASP A 71 -0.03 15.31 -3.36
N GLY A 72 -0.88 15.50 -4.37
CA GLY A 72 -0.99 14.59 -5.52
C GLY A 72 0.25 14.58 -6.43
N SER A 73 1.06 15.64 -6.36
CA SER A 73 2.22 15.87 -7.21
C SER A 73 3.56 15.66 -6.51
N ALA A 74 3.54 15.47 -5.19
CA ALA A 74 4.73 15.22 -4.40
C ALA A 74 5.51 14.01 -4.93
N THR A 75 6.83 14.19 -4.99
CA THR A 75 7.81 13.15 -5.29
C THR A 75 8.58 12.84 -4.02
N PRO A 76 8.69 11.55 -3.61
CA PRO A 76 9.43 11.20 -2.41
C PRO A 76 10.91 11.56 -2.52
N GLU A 77 11.49 12.07 -1.44
CA GLU A 77 12.93 12.30 -1.33
C GLU A 77 13.59 11.12 -0.63
N ILE A 78 14.65 10.59 -1.24
CA ILE A 78 15.42 9.48 -0.72
C ILE A 78 16.72 9.99 -0.10
N LYS A 79 17.01 9.55 1.11
CA LYS A 79 18.28 9.77 1.80
C LYS A 79 18.89 8.45 2.23
N GLN A 80 20.05 8.11 1.68
CA GLN A 80 20.84 6.99 2.16
C GLN A 80 21.46 7.34 3.52
N ILE A 81 21.23 6.52 4.54
CA ILE A 81 21.75 6.73 5.91
C ILE A 81 22.98 5.86 6.15
N THR A 82 22.90 4.59 5.77
CA THR A 82 24.01 3.62 5.76
C THR A 82 23.89 2.78 4.49
N PRO A 83 24.85 1.92 4.13
CA PRO A 83 24.71 1.06 2.95
C PRO A 83 23.45 0.17 2.94
N VAL A 84 22.86 -0.09 4.11
CA VAL A 84 21.67 -0.94 4.26
C VAL A 84 20.44 -0.21 4.81
N VAL A 85 20.54 1.07 5.15
CA VAL A 85 19.44 1.86 5.71
C VAL A 85 19.16 3.08 4.85
N THR A 86 17.91 3.22 4.44
CA THR A 86 17.39 4.34 3.66
C THR A 86 16.26 5.04 4.42
N GLN A 87 16.22 6.37 4.35
CA GLN A 87 15.08 7.16 4.81
C GLN A 87 14.39 7.79 3.61
N VAL A 88 13.06 7.70 3.57
CA VAL A 88 12.21 8.32 2.54
C VAL A 88 11.29 9.34 3.20
N ASP A 89 11.36 10.59 2.75
CA ASP A 89 10.36 11.61 3.07
C ASP A 89 9.36 11.69 1.91
N ALA A 90 8.10 11.32 2.17
CA ALA A 90 7.08 11.32 1.12
C ALA A 90 6.55 12.72 0.77
N ARG A 91 6.99 13.77 1.47
CA ARG A 91 6.61 15.17 1.20
C ARG A 91 5.10 15.40 1.21
N ASN A 92 4.39 14.84 2.19
CA ASN A 92 2.92 14.79 2.29
C ASN A 92 2.24 14.10 1.08
N GLY A 93 2.99 13.33 0.31
CA GLY A 93 2.52 12.65 -0.88
C GLY A 93 1.90 11.29 -0.62
N TRP A 94 1.70 10.55 -1.70
CA TRP A 94 1.12 9.22 -1.69
C TRP A 94 2.01 8.21 -0.97
N GLY A 95 1.43 7.52 0.02
CA GLY A 95 2.10 6.39 0.68
C GLY A 95 2.43 5.26 -0.30
N PHE A 96 1.60 5.09 -1.34
CA PHE A 96 1.86 4.13 -2.42
C PHE A 96 3.22 4.37 -3.09
N VAL A 97 3.44 5.60 -3.54
CA VAL A 97 4.66 5.97 -4.28
C VAL A 97 5.89 5.91 -3.36
N ALA A 98 5.77 6.42 -2.13
CA ALA A 98 6.86 6.37 -1.17
C ALA A 98 7.25 4.94 -0.77
N ALA A 99 6.26 4.06 -0.61
CA ALA A 99 6.49 2.66 -0.27
C ALA A 99 7.07 1.86 -1.44
N ASP A 100 6.67 2.17 -2.68
CA ASP A 100 7.28 1.59 -3.88
C ASP A 100 8.79 1.87 -3.92
N VAL A 101 9.14 3.16 -3.90
CA VAL A 101 10.52 3.63 -3.91
C VAL A 101 11.30 3.09 -2.71
N GLY A 102 10.68 3.08 -1.53
CA GLY A 102 11.31 2.60 -0.33
C GLY A 102 11.61 1.10 -0.33
N MET A 103 10.69 0.28 -0.86
CA MET A 103 10.92 -1.16 -1.02
C MET A 103 11.98 -1.43 -2.09
N ALA A 104 11.97 -0.70 -3.20
CA ALA A 104 13.01 -0.81 -4.23
C ALA A 104 14.40 -0.55 -3.63
N ALA A 105 14.57 0.52 -2.84
CA ALA A 105 15.83 0.81 -2.16
C ALA A 105 16.26 -0.28 -1.17
N ALA A 106 15.32 -0.86 -0.42
CA ALA A 106 15.60 -1.96 0.50
C ALA A 106 16.04 -3.23 -0.24
N VAL A 107 15.37 -3.56 -1.35
CA VAL A 107 15.73 -4.70 -2.21
C VAL A 107 17.13 -4.53 -2.79
N GLU A 108 17.47 -3.34 -3.33
CA GLU A 108 18.79 -3.10 -3.90
C GLU A 108 19.91 -3.22 -2.86
N ALA A 109 19.70 -2.69 -1.65
CA ALA A 109 20.64 -2.88 -0.55
C ALA A 109 20.76 -4.36 -0.14
N ALA A 110 19.64 -5.08 -0.05
CA ALA A 110 19.61 -6.49 0.32
C ALA A 110 20.32 -7.39 -0.70
N LYS A 111 20.28 -7.06 -2.00
CA LYS A 111 21.02 -7.81 -3.05
C LYS A 111 22.53 -7.77 -2.82
N ILE A 112 23.05 -6.66 -2.29
CA ILE A 112 24.49 -6.44 -2.11
C ILE A 112 24.93 -6.91 -0.72
N TYR A 113 24.16 -6.59 0.32
CA TYR A 113 24.58 -6.72 1.72
C TYR A 113 23.80 -7.77 2.52
N GLY A 114 22.81 -8.44 1.90
CA GLY A 114 21.96 -9.43 2.54
C GLY A 114 20.77 -8.87 3.33
N ILE A 115 20.76 -7.56 3.61
CA ILE A 115 19.66 -6.86 4.27
C ILE A 115 19.51 -5.44 3.72
N GLY A 116 18.27 -4.96 3.69
CA GLY A 116 17.93 -3.57 3.45
C GLY A 116 16.76 -3.16 4.32
N LEU A 117 16.82 -1.94 4.86
CA LEU A 117 15.79 -1.36 5.71
C LEU A 117 15.46 0.04 5.21
N THR A 118 14.17 0.31 5.02
CA THR A 118 13.70 1.64 4.67
C THR A 118 12.71 2.16 5.72
N SER A 119 12.96 3.37 6.22
CA SER A 119 12.01 4.13 7.03
C SER A 119 11.33 5.19 6.17
N ILE A 120 10.00 5.25 6.20
CA ILE A 120 9.21 6.21 5.44
C ILE A 120 8.50 7.14 6.41
N LYS A 121 8.55 8.45 6.17
CA LYS A 121 7.89 9.48 6.98
C LYS A 121 7.12 10.46 6.12
N HIS A 122 6.25 11.24 6.79
CA HIS A 122 5.51 12.33 6.17
C HIS A 122 4.71 11.87 4.94
N SER A 123 4.18 10.65 5.01
CA SER A 123 3.40 10.00 3.96
C SER A 123 1.91 9.97 4.28
N ASN A 124 1.12 9.56 3.30
CA ASN A 124 -0.29 9.21 3.47
C ASN A 124 -0.50 7.69 3.43
N HIS A 125 -1.76 7.27 3.39
CA HIS A 125 -2.15 5.87 3.27
C HIS A 125 -1.50 5.20 2.04
N PHE A 126 -1.01 3.97 2.22
CA PHE A 126 -0.33 3.19 1.17
C PHE A 126 -1.11 1.98 0.64
N GLY A 127 -2.37 1.82 1.04
CA GLY A 127 -3.21 0.70 0.61
C GLY A 127 -2.94 -0.59 1.37
N MET A 128 -3.16 -1.71 0.69
CA MET A 128 -3.00 -3.07 1.23
C MET A 128 -1.51 -3.46 1.29
N SER A 129 -0.92 -3.61 2.47
CA SER A 129 0.51 -3.92 2.65
C SER A 129 1.06 -5.09 1.81
N ALA A 130 0.21 -6.05 1.44
CA ALA A 130 0.59 -7.21 0.63
C ALA A 130 1.15 -6.84 -0.76
N TRP A 131 0.81 -5.69 -1.36
CA TRP A 131 1.40 -5.29 -2.64
C TRP A 131 2.88 -4.90 -2.51
N ILE A 132 3.26 -4.33 -1.35
CA ILE A 132 4.68 -4.06 -1.03
C ILE A 132 5.43 -5.35 -0.75
N VAL A 133 4.81 -6.27 -0.01
CA VAL A 133 5.38 -7.61 0.21
C VAL A 133 5.62 -8.31 -1.13
N GLN A 134 4.67 -8.22 -2.07
CA GLN A 134 4.81 -8.79 -3.41
C GLN A 134 6.06 -8.27 -4.13
N LYS A 135 6.41 -6.98 -4.00
CA LYS A 135 7.62 -6.44 -4.61
C LYS A 135 8.92 -7.08 -4.11
N ALA A 136 8.97 -7.43 -2.83
CA ALA A 136 10.11 -8.18 -2.28
C ALA A 136 10.10 -9.64 -2.78
N LEU A 137 8.92 -10.27 -2.85
CA LEU A 137 8.77 -11.63 -3.38
C LEU A 137 9.19 -11.72 -4.86
N ASP A 138 8.82 -10.72 -5.68
CA ASP A 138 9.23 -10.63 -7.09
C ASP A 138 10.76 -10.52 -7.24
N ALA A 139 11.45 -10.04 -6.20
CA ALA A 139 12.91 -9.99 -6.11
C ALA A 139 13.52 -11.24 -5.42
N ASN A 140 12.71 -12.28 -5.16
CA ASN A 140 13.09 -13.49 -4.43
C ASN A 140 13.64 -13.20 -3.01
N MET A 141 12.99 -12.27 -2.30
CA MET A 141 13.40 -11.85 -0.96
C MET A 141 12.27 -11.96 0.07
N MET A 142 12.66 -12.22 1.32
CA MET A 142 11.78 -12.06 2.47
C MET A 142 11.60 -10.58 2.82
N SER A 143 10.41 -10.20 3.28
CA SER A 143 10.14 -8.84 3.77
C SER A 143 9.25 -8.82 5.02
N LEU A 144 9.42 -7.76 5.81
CA LEU A 144 8.52 -7.33 6.87
C LEU A 144 8.11 -5.88 6.59
N VAL A 145 6.82 -5.59 6.63
CA VAL A 145 6.24 -4.28 6.31
C VAL A 145 5.36 -3.83 7.47
N PHE A 146 5.60 -2.61 7.93
CA PHE A 146 4.92 -1.98 9.05
C PHE A 146 4.40 -0.61 8.62
N THR A 147 3.22 -0.23 9.10
CA THR A 147 2.73 1.15 8.99
C THR A 147 1.95 1.50 10.25
N ASN A 148 1.91 2.78 10.60
CA ASN A 148 0.95 3.30 11.55
C ASN A 148 -0.33 3.78 10.84
N SER A 149 -1.33 4.19 11.62
CA SER A 149 -2.54 4.85 11.11
C SER A 149 -3.09 5.86 12.12
N SER A 150 -4.10 6.63 11.72
CA SER A 150 -4.87 7.48 12.64
C SER A 150 -5.48 6.66 13.80
N PRO A 151 -5.65 7.27 14.98
CA PRO A 151 -6.24 6.59 16.15
C PRO A 151 -7.62 6.00 15.84
N ALA A 152 -7.77 4.71 16.09
CA ALA A 152 -9.00 3.95 15.84
C ALA A 152 -9.33 2.95 16.95
N LEU A 153 -8.32 2.50 17.70
CA LEU A 153 -8.41 1.45 18.71
C LEU A 153 -7.99 1.97 20.10
N PRO A 154 -8.69 1.57 21.18
CA PRO A 154 -8.22 1.83 22.53
C PRO A 154 -7.04 0.92 22.88
N ALA A 155 -6.10 1.45 23.66
CA ALA A 155 -5.10 0.62 24.31
C ALA A 155 -5.77 -0.30 25.35
N TRP A 156 -5.17 -1.45 25.65
CA TRP A 156 -5.71 -2.32 26.67
C TRP A 156 -5.77 -1.59 28.02
N GLY A 157 -6.95 -1.59 28.64
CA GLY A 157 -7.27 -0.88 29.88
C GLY A 157 -7.86 0.52 29.66
N SER A 158 -7.91 1.01 28.41
CA SER A 158 -8.45 2.32 28.06
C SER A 158 -9.82 2.22 27.38
N LYS A 159 -10.59 3.31 27.46
CA LYS A 159 -11.78 3.55 26.62
C LYS A 159 -11.48 4.50 25.45
N GLU A 160 -10.40 5.25 25.54
CA GLU A 160 -10.01 6.27 24.56
C GLU A 160 -9.24 5.66 23.40
N LYS A 161 -9.60 6.04 22.17
CA LYS A 161 -8.91 5.62 20.94
C LYS A 161 -7.57 6.32 20.83
N LEU A 162 -6.50 5.55 20.95
CA LEU A 162 -5.12 6.06 20.92
C LEU A 162 -4.28 5.37 19.84
N LEU A 163 -4.54 4.09 19.57
CA LEU A 163 -3.75 3.27 18.66
C LEU A 163 -4.37 3.27 17.26
N GLY A 164 -3.52 3.24 16.24
CA GLY A 164 -3.93 2.90 14.88
C GLY A 164 -4.19 1.40 14.74
N VAL A 165 -4.84 1.00 13.65
CA VAL A 165 -4.95 -0.42 13.27
C VAL A 165 -3.60 -1.01 12.86
N SER A 166 -2.67 -0.15 12.45
CA SER A 166 -1.23 -0.38 12.26
C SER A 166 -0.86 -1.81 11.84
N PRO A 167 -1.19 -2.23 10.60
CA PRO A 167 -0.95 -3.60 10.16
C PRO A 167 0.53 -3.95 10.07
N ILE A 168 0.80 -5.24 10.27
CA ILE A 168 2.06 -5.91 9.97
C ILE A 168 1.80 -6.85 8.80
N ALA A 169 2.66 -6.82 7.80
CA ALA A 169 2.64 -7.80 6.72
C ALA A 169 4.04 -8.40 6.53
N CYS A 170 4.08 -9.67 6.15
CA CYS A 170 5.31 -10.38 5.86
C CYS A 170 5.13 -11.31 4.67
N GLY A 171 6.23 -11.67 4.04
CA GLY A 171 6.27 -12.70 3.01
C GLY A 171 7.68 -13.19 2.81
N ALA A 172 7.81 -14.47 2.46
CA ALA A 172 9.06 -15.10 2.06
C ALA A 172 8.79 -15.92 0.79
N PRO A 173 9.77 -16.04 -0.13
CA PRO A 173 9.66 -16.94 -1.27
C PRO A 173 9.48 -18.38 -0.79
N GLY A 174 8.59 -19.13 -1.43
CA GLY A 174 8.42 -20.56 -1.24
C GLY A 174 8.66 -21.29 -2.56
N ALA A 175 9.05 -22.56 -2.51
CA ALA A 175 9.11 -23.41 -3.68
C ALA A 175 7.70 -23.88 -4.08
N GLU A 176 7.55 -24.23 -5.36
CA GLU A 176 6.30 -24.79 -5.87
C GLU A 176 6.00 -26.11 -5.15
N GLY A 177 4.89 -26.15 -4.40
CA GLY A 177 4.48 -27.33 -3.62
C GLY A 177 4.71 -27.25 -2.11
N ASP A 178 5.48 -26.28 -1.60
CA ASP A 178 5.82 -26.18 -0.16
C ASP A 178 4.60 -26.06 0.79
N LEU A 179 3.46 -25.59 0.26
CA LEU A 179 2.21 -25.43 1.01
C LEU A 179 1.11 -26.42 0.60
N GLN A 180 1.37 -27.29 -0.37
CA GLN A 180 0.51 -28.46 -0.64
C GLN A 180 0.89 -29.54 0.38
N GLY A 181 0.44 -29.35 1.63
CA GLY A 181 0.85 -30.17 2.75
C GLY A 181 0.87 -31.67 2.41
N GLU A 182 2.01 -32.31 2.62
CA GLU A 182 2.01 -33.73 2.95
C GLU A 182 1.05 -33.92 4.12
N LYS A 183 -0.07 -34.59 3.88
CA LYS A 183 -0.92 -35.14 4.93
C LYS A 183 -0.20 -36.33 5.56
N THR A 184 0.90 -36.09 6.25
CA THR A 184 1.54 -37.09 7.11
C THR A 184 1.40 -36.62 8.56
N ARG A 185 0.36 -37.17 9.19
CA ARG A 185 0.29 -37.32 10.65
C ARG A 185 1.33 -38.33 11.11
#